data_AF-A0AAV0D6W1-F1
#
_entry.id   AF-A0AAV0D6W1-F1
#
_cell.length_a   1.000
_cell.length_b   1.000
_cell.length_c   1.000
_cell.angle_alpha   90.00
_cell.angle_beta   90.00
_cell.angle_gamma   90.00
#
_symmetry.space_group_name_H-M   'P 1'
#
loop_
_entity.id
_entity.type
_entity.pdbx_description
1 polymer ?
#
loop_
_entity_poly.entity_id
_entity_poly.type
_entity_poly.pdbx_seq_one_letter_code
_entity_poly.pdbx_strand_id
1 'polypeptide(L)'
;MVIPYMPMLVPPVKWTGYDKGAYLYLPSYVMRTHGARQQREAIKRAPRKQLEPVYEALDTLGSTRWRINKRVLSIVDRIWASGGHLAGLVNRDDIPLPEEPDTEDETVIKKWRWKVNSVKKENRERHSLRCDTELKLAVAHKMKDEEGFFYPHNLDFRGRAYPMHPHLNHLGSDICRGVLEFAEGRPLGKSGLRWMKIHLANLYACGVDKLSLDGRIAFTENHLDDIFDSADRPLEGKRWWLKAEDPFQCLAACINLSEALRSESPEMAISHVPVHQDGSCNGLQHYAALGRDKLGALSVNLVAGEKPADVYSGIAARVLDIMKRDALEDPAVFPDALRARLLVNQVDRKLVKQTVMTSVYGVTYIGAREQIRRRLKERGVIEDDSELFGAACYGAKVTLTALGEMFQAARSIMTWLGDCAKIIASENQPVRWTTPLGLPVVQPYRKIGRHLVKTSLQVLTLQRETEKIMVKRQRTAFPPNFVHSLDGSHMMMTAVACKRAGLRFAGVHDSYWTHACDVDEMNTILREKFVALYEKPILENLLESFQQSFPTLTFPPLPERGDLDMKDVLDSPYFFN
;
A
#
# COMPACT_ATOMS: atom_id res chain seq x y z
N MET A 1 -29.40 -0.28 -2.40
CA MET A 1 -28.32 -1.05 -3.05
C MET A 1 -28.10 -2.31 -2.22
N VAL A 2 -28.07 -3.50 -2.82
CA VAL A 2 -27.83 -4.76 -2.09
C VAL A 2 -26.32 -4.95 -2.00
N ILE A 3 -25.75 -4.91 -0.79
CA ILE A 3 -24.35 -5.26 -0.52
C ILE A 3 -24.34 -6.73 -0.11
N PRO A 4 -23.95 -7.68 -0.99
CA PRO A 4 -24.10 -9.10 -0.69
C PRO A 4 -23.16 -9.57 0.41
N TYR A 5 -21.88 -9.15 0.38
CA TYR A 5 -20.88 -9.53 1.36
C TYR A 5 -20.77 -8.47 2.46
N MET A 6 -21.58 -8.54 3.52
CA MET A 6 -21.45 -7.68 4.72
C MET A 6 -20.42 -8.24 5.71
N PRO A 7 -19.86 -7.45 6.65
CA PRO A 7 -19.05 -8.01 7.73
C PRO A 7 -19.83 -9.06 8.52
N MET A 8 -19.16 -10.09 9.04
CA MET A 8 -19.81 -11.19 9.74
C MET A 8 -19.97 -10.87 11.23
N LEU A 9 -21.15 -11.10 11.80
CA LEU A 9 -21.40 -10.93 13.24
C LEU A 9 -20.84 -12.08 14.09
N VAL A 10 -20.51 -13.20 13.45
CA VAL A 10 -19.90 -14.38 14.07
C VAL A 10 -18.55 -14.66 13.42
N PRO A 11 -17.64 -15.38 14.11
CA PRO A 11 -16.35 -15.75 13.53
C PRO A 11 -16.50 -16.42 12.15
N PRO A 12 -15.65 -16.08 11.16
CA PRO A 12 -15.72 -16.69 9.84
C PRO A 12 -15.46 -18.20 9.86
N VAL A 13 -16.01 -18.90 8.86
CA VAL A 13 -15.73 -20.32 8.63
C VAL A 13 -14.26 -20.48 8.24
N LYS A 14 -13.57 -21.42 8.87
CA LYS A 14 -12.16 -21.72 8.56
C LYS A 14 -11.96 -22.20 7.13
N TRP A 15 -10.89 -21.75 6.49
CA TRP A 15 -10.50 -22.23 5.17
C TRP A 15 -10.04 -23.69 5.22
N THR A 16 -10.63 -24.52 4.36
CA THR A 16 -10.29 -25.95 4.23
C THR A 16 -10.11 -26.40 2.78
N GLY A 17 -10.32 -25.49 1.83
CA GLY A 17 -10.20 -25.73 0.39
C GLY A 17 -10.38 -24.45 -0.42
N TYR A 18 -10.36 -24.58 -1.75
CA TYR A 18 -10.45 -23.45 -2.67
C TYR A 18 -11.73 -22.62 -2.51
N ASP A 19 -12.87 -23.29 -2.34
CA ASP A 19 -14.23 -22.74 -2.24
C ASP A 19 -14.90 -23.11 -0.89
N LYS A 20 -14.09 -23.41 0.13
CA LYS A 20 -14.56 -23.86 1.45
C LYS A 20 -13.95 -23.02 2.56
N GLY A 21 -14.66 -22.00 3.02
CA GLY A 21 -14.23 -21.09 4.10
C GLY A 21 -14.93 -19.73 4.01
N ALA A 22 -14.54 -18.80 4.88
CA ALA A 22 -15.08 -17.45 4.99
C ALA A 22 -16.58 -17.35 5.39
N TYR A 23 -17.48 -17.07 4.44
CA TYR A 23 -18.90 -16.85 4.75
C TYR A 23 -19.65 -18.17 4.97
N LEU A 24 -20.69 -18.14 5.81
CA LEU A 24 -21.52 -19.32 6.12
C LEU A 24 -22.31 -19.82 4.89
N TYR A 25 -22.93 -18.90 4.15
CA TYR A 25 -23.86 -19.23 3.05
C TYR A 25 -23.46 -18.62 1.70
N LEU A 26 -22.62 -17.59 1.70
CA LEU A 26 -22.20 -16.93 0.46
C LEU A 26 -21.01 -17.65 -0.16
N PRO A 27 -21.02 -17.88 -1.50
CA PRO A 27 -19.88 -18.47 -2.19
C PRO A 27 -18.60 -17.70 -1.90
N SER A 28 -17.61 -18.39 -1.36
CA SER A 28 -16.36 -17.77 -0.94
C SER A 28 -15.20 -18.51 -1.57
N TYR A 29 -14.27 -17.76 -2.16
CA TYR A 29 -13.10 -18.33 -2.82
C TYR A 29 -11.83 -17.80 -2.15
N VAL A 30 -10.91 -18.71 -1.85
CA VAL A 30 -9.65 -18.37 -1.15
C VAL A 30 -8.78 -17.42 -1.97
N MET A 31 -8.95 -17.39 -3.29
CA MET A 31 -8.18 -16.53 -4.18
C MET A 31 -9.02 -15.88 -5.29
N ARG A 32 -8.79 -14.58 -5.47
CA ARG A 32 -9.30 -13.75 -6.57
C ARG A 32 -8.52 -14.05 -7.84
N THR A 33 -9.04 -14.95 -8.66
CA THR A 33 -8.39 -15.33 -9.93
C THR A 33 -8.78 -14.45 -11.10
N HIS A 34 -9.82 -13.61 -10.98
CA HIS A 34 -10.35 -12.76 -12.05
C HIS A 34 -10.59 -13.50 -13.38
N GLY A 35 -10.99 -14.78 -13.30
CA GLY A 35 -11.25 -15.62 -14.47
C GLY A 35 -10.05 -16.43 -14.96
N ALA A 36 -8.84 -16.22 -14.42
CA ALA A 36 -7.63 -16.94 -14.82
C ALA A 36 -7.74 -18.44 -14.50
N ARG A 37 -8.01 -19.23 -15.55
CA ARG A 37 -8.29 -20.67 -15.42
C ARG A 37 -7.12 -21.42 -14.80
N GLN A 38 -5.90 -21.17 -15.26
CA GLN A 38 -4.72 -21.90 -14.80
C GLN A 38 -4.38 -21.64 -13.34
N GLN A 39 -4.53 -20.39 -12.86
CA GLN A 39 -4.35 -20.07 -11.44
C GLN A 39 -5.37 -20.83 -10.58
N ARG A 40 -6.64 -20.86 -11.01
CA ARG A 40 -7.69 -21.59 -10.31
C ARG A 40 -7.37 -23.08 -10.21
N GLU A 41 -6.98 -23.70 -11.32
CA GLU A 41 -6.61 -25.12 -11.33
C GLU A 41 -5.36 -25.40 -10.49
N ALA A 42 -4.37 -24.51 -10.49
CA ALA A 42 -3.16 -24.68 -9.68
C ALA A 42 -3.47 -24.76 -8.18
N ILE A 43 -4.36 -23.91 -7.66
CA ILE A 43 -4.77 -23.97 -6.25
C ILE A 43 -5.61 -25.21 -5.97
N LYS A 44 -6.57 -25.53 -6.85
CA LYS A 44 -7.45 -26.70 -6.66
C LYS A 44 -6.69 -28.02 -6.63
N ARG A 45 -5.58 -28.12 -7.38
CA ARG A 45 -4.73 -29.32 -7.44
C ARG A 45 -3.67 -29.38 -6.35
N ALA A 46 -3.33 -28.26 -5.73
CA ALA A 46 -2.34 -28.26 -4.67
C ALA A 46 -2.81 -29.11 -3.48
N PRO A 47 -1.94 -29.98 -2.92
CA PRO A 47 -2.28 -30.75 -1.74
C PRO A 47 -2.74 -29.85 -0.60
N ARG A 48 -3.78 -30.24 0.13
CA ARG A 48 -4.29 -29.45 1.28
C ARG A 48 -3.18 -29.14 2.29
N LYS A 49 -2.34 -30.13 2.61
CA LYS A 49 -1.20 -29.98 3.52
C LYS A 49 -0.20 -28.89 3.08
N GLN A 50 -0.05 -28.69 1.77
CA GLN A 50 0.79 -27.62 1.22
C GLN A 50 0.19 -26.22 1.46
N LEU A 51 -1.15 -26.12 1.47
CA LEU A 51 -1.88 -24.85 1.64
C LEU A 51 -2.28 -24.55 3.09
N GLU A 52 -2.10 -25.49 4.02
CA GLU A 52 -2.44 -25.32 5.44
C GLU A 52 -1.87 -24.04 6.07
N PRO A 53 -0.58 -23.68 5.86
CA PRO A 53 -0.04 -22.43 6.40
C PRO A 53 -0.77 -21.18 5.88
N VAL A 54 -1.20 -21.21 4.63
CA VAL A 54 -1.94 -20.12 3.99
C VAL A 54 -3.36 -20.01 4.59
N TYR A 55 -4.04 -21.15 4.76
CA TYR A 55 -5.37 -21.19 5.38
C TYR A 55 -5.33 -20.73 6.83
N GLU A 56 -4.35 -21.19 7.61
CA GLU A 56 -4.15 -20.76 9.00
C GLU A 56 -3.94 -19.24 9.10
N ALA A 57 -3.17 -18.66 8.17
CA ALA A 57 -2.95 -17.22 8.13
C ALA A 57 -4.21 -16.43 7.78
N LEU A 58 -4.97 -16.86 6.75
CA LEU A 58 -6.24 -16.23 6.39
C LEU A 58 -7.28 -16.32 7.51
N ASP A 59 -7.37 -17.47 8.18
CA ASP A 59 -8.25 -17.67 9.33
C ASP A 59 -7.82 -16.80 10.52
N THR A 60 -6.52 -16.58 10.68
CA THR A 60 -5.96 -15.70 11.70
C THR A 60 -6.36 -14.25 11.44
N LEU A 61 -6.15 -13.74 10.23
CA LEU A 61 -6.59 -12.39 9.83
C LEU A 61 -8.11 -12.23 9.94
N GLY A 62 -8.87 -13.27 9.57
CA GLY A 62 -10.33 -13.28 9.64
C GLY A 62 -10.89 -13.37 11.06
N SER A 63 -10.10 -13.84 12.02
CA SER A 63 -10.50 -13.98 13.43
C SER A 63 -10.39 -12.69 14.25
N THR A 64 -9.77 -11.64 13.70
CA THR A 64 -9.69 -10.34 14.38
C THR A 64 -11.07 -9.68 14.42
N ARG A 65 -11.56 -9.42 15.63
CA ARG A 65 -12.87 -8.81 15.89
C ARG A 65 -12.75 -7.29 15.90
N TRP A 66 -13.60 -6.63 15.13
CA TRP A 66 -13.64 -5.19 14.95
C TRP A 66 -14.94 -4.61 15.51
N ARG A 67 -14.94 -3.33 15.88
CA ARG A 67 -16.15 -2.57 16.15
C ARG A 67 -16.05 -1.17 15.54
N ILE A 68 -17.17 -0.45 15.55
CA ILE A 68 -17.21 0.94 15.12
C ILE A 68 -16.78 1.87 16.26
N ASN A 69 -15.79 2.73 16.01
CA ASN A 69 -15.49 3.86 16.86
C ASN A 69 -16.61 4.92 16.72
N LYS A 70 -17.56 4.88 17.64
CA LYS A 70 -18.77 5.73 17.61
C LYS A 70 -18.44 7.23 17.71
N ARG A 71 -17.36 7.58 18.43
CA ARG A 71 -16.94 8.98 18.60
C ARG A 71 -16.46 9.56 17.27
N VAL A 72 -15.58 8.84 16.58
CA VAL A 72 -15.08 9.27 15.26
C VAL A 72 -16.19 9.24 14.22
N LEU A 73 -17.02 8.19 14.18
CA LEU A 73 -18.16 8.13 13.26
C LEU A 73 -19.09 9.34 13.44
N SER A 74 -19.40 9.73 14.67
CA SER A 74 -20.23 10.93 14.93
C SER A 74 -19.62 12.21 14.35
N ILE A 75 -18.30 12.39 14.42
CA ILE A 75 -17.63 13.55 13.82
C ILE A 75 -17.67 13.47 12.30
N VAL A 76 -17.42 12.30 11.71
CA VAL A 76 -17.55 12.06 10.27
C VAL A 76 -18.97 12.43 9.79
N ASP A 77 -20.00 11.97 10.50
CA ASP A 77 -21.41 12.26 10.17
C ASP A 77 -21.72 13.75 10.20
N ARG A 78 -21.21 14.47 11.21
CA ARG A 78 -21.39 15.93 11.33
C ARG A 78 -20.72 16.67 10.18
N ILE A 79 -19.51 16.28 9.79
CA ILE A 79 -18.82 16.86 8.64
C ILE A 79 -19.60 16.56 7.36
N TRP A 80 -20.03 15.30 7.17
CA TRP A 80 -20.77 14.89 5.99
C TRP A 80 -22.12 15.61 5.87
N ALA A 81 -22.86 15.74 6.97
CA ALA A 81 -24.11 16.49 7.02
C ALA A 81 -23.92 17.97 6.66
N SER A 82 -22.76 18.54 6.98
CA SER A 82 -22.39 19.94 6.73
C SER A 82 -21.80 20.20 5.33
N GLY A 83 -21.88 19.23 4.42
CA GLY A 83 -21.42 19.38 3.03
C GLY A 83 -20.10 18.67 2.69
N GLY A 84 -19.49 17.93 3.62
CA GLY A 84 -18.25 17.18 3.38
C GLY A 84 -17.00 18.06 3.44
N HIS A 85 -16.13 17.99 2.42
CA HIS A 85 -14.97 18.86 2.14
C HIS A 85 -13.87 19.03 3.21
N LEU A 86 -14.02 18.45 4.39
CA LEU A 86 -13.05 18.52 5.49
C LEU A 86 -12.40 17.15 5.72
N ALA A 87 -11.16 17.14 6.23
CA ALA A 87 -10.44 15.91 6.60
C ALA A 87 -10.35 14.87 5.46
N GLY A 88 -10.25 15.33 4.21
CA GLY A 88 -10.19 14.45 3.04
C GLY A 88 -11.54 13.90 2.56
N LEU A 89 -12.67 14.25 3.19
CA LEU A 89 -13.99 13.94 2.66
C LEU A 89 -14.26 14.75 1.40
N VAL A 90 -14.87 14.09 0.41
CA VAL A 90 -15.29 14.75 -0.84
C VAL A 90 -16.36 15.81 -0.57
N ASN A 91 -16.38 16.88 -1.38
CA ASN A 91 -17.45 17.86 -1.33
C ASN A 91 -18.77 17.24 -1.85
N ARG A 92 -19.87 17.46 -1.11
CA ARG A 92 -21.21 16.98 -1.49
C ARG A 92 -21.76 17.67 -2.73
N ASP A 93 -21.35 18.91 -2.97
CA ASP A 93 -21.82 19.73 -4.08
C ASP A 93 -20.90 19.62 -5.31
N ASP A 94 -21.52 19.80 -6.47
CA ASP A 94 -20.83 19.91 -7.74
C ASP A 94 -20.26 21.32 -7.92
N ILE A 95 -19.15 21.41 -8.65
CA ILE A 95 -18.62 22.69 -9.10
C ILE A 95 -19.57 23.23 -10.18
N PRO A 96 -20.03 24.49 -10.07
CA PRO A 96 -20.80 25.14 -11.12
C PRO A 96 -20.08 25.11 -12.46
N LEU A 97 -20.82 24.90 -13.55
CA LEU A 97 -20.24 24.99 -14.88
C LEU A 97 -19.85 26.44 -15.17
N PRO A 98 -18.68 26.68 -15.81
CA PRO A 98 -18.31 28.02 -16.25
C PRO A 98 -19.35 28.60 -17.19
N GLU A 99 -19.71 29.87 -16.99
CA GLU A 99 -20.62 30.60 -17.89
C GLU A 99 -20.04 30.68 -19.30
N GLU A 100 -20.90 30.55 -20.30
CA GLU A 100 -20.52 30.67 -21.70
C GLU A 100 -20.14 32.13 -21.99
N PRO A 101 -18.92 32.38 -22.52
CA PRO A 101 -18.49 33.73 -22.80
C PRO A 101 -19.29 34.29 -23.98
N ASP A 102 -19.77 35.53 -23.84
CA ASP A 102 -20.42 36.26 -24.92
C ASP A 102 -19.36 36.85 -25.87
N THR A 103 -18.85 36.00 -26.76
CA THR A 103 -17.80 36.35 -27.73
C THR A 103 -17.79 35.37 -28.90
N GLU A 104 -17.41 35.85 -30.08
CA GLU A 104 -17.16 35.01 -31.27
C GLU A 104 -15.70 34.54 -31.36
N ASP A 105 -14.82 34.96 -30.44
CA ASP A 105 -13.41 34.56 -30.44
C ASP A 105 -13.28 33.04 -30.22
N GLU A 106 -12.93 32.32 -31.29
CA GLU A 106 -12.76 30.86 -31.27
C GLU A 106 -11.74 30.40 -30.21
N THR A 107 -10.72 31.19 -29.91
CA THR A 107 -9.70 30.84 -28.91
C THR A 107 -10.28 30.88 -27.50
N VAL A 108 -11.13 31.87 -27.22
CA VAL A 108 -11.84 32.03 -25.95
C VAL A 108 -12.90 30.93 -25.79
N ILE A 109 -13.70 30.67 -26.83
CA ILE A 109 -14.68 29.58 -26.86
C ILE A 109 -13.98 28.23 -26.64
N LYS A 110 -12.83 27.99 -27.29
CA LYS A 110 -12.05 26.76 -27.12
C LYS A 110 -11.56 26.62 -25.68
N LYS A 111 -10.98 27.67 -25.08
CA LYS A 111 -10.56 27.66 -23.67
C LYS A 111 -11.73 27.40 -22.72
N TRP A 112 -12.89 28.02 -22.97
CA TRP A 112 -14.11 27.77 -22.21
C TRP A 112 -14.55 26.30 -22.33
N ARG A 113 -14.67 25.74 -23.54
CA ARG A 113 -15.03 24.32 -23.74
C ARG A 113 -14.09 23.37 -22.99
N TRP A 114 -12.79 23.67 -22.98
CA TRP A 114 -11.80 22.90 -22.22
C TRP A 114 -12.06 22.99 -20.71
N LYS A 115 -12.34 24.19 -20.20
CA LYS A 115 -12.71 24.39 -18.79
C LYS A 115 -14.00 23.66 -18.43
N VAL A 116 -15.05 23.75 -19.26
CA VAL A 116 -16.32 23.01 -19.07
C VAL A 116 -16.06 21.50 -19.01
N ASN A 117 -15.26 20.96 -19.93
CA ASN A 117 -14.94 19.54 -19.94
C ASN A 117 -14.13 19.11 -18.70
N SER A 118 -13.21 19.96 -18.23
CA SER A 118 -12.48 19.74 -16.99
C SER A 118 -13.42 19.70 -15.78
N VAL A 119 -14.33 20.67 -15.67
CA VAL A 119 -15.30 20.74 -14.55
C VAL A 119 -16.25 19.55 -14.59
N LYS A 120 -16.79 19.19 -15.76
CA LYS A 120 -17.63 17.99 -15.93
C LYS A 120 -16.89 16.71 -15.53
N LYS A 121 -15.59 16.60 -15.84
CA LYS A 121 -14.77 15.47 -15.42
C LYS A 121 -14.63 15.43 -13.89
N GLU A 122 -14.32 16.55 -13.27
CA GLU A 122 -14.18 16.65 -11.81
C GLU A 122 -15.49 16.33 -11.08
N ASN A 123 -16.64 16.83 -11.56
CA ASN A 123 -17.94 16.50 -10.95
C ASN A 123 -18.28 15.01 -11.07
N ARG A 124 -17.90 14.33 -12.17
CA ARG A 124 -18.06 12.85 -12.26
C ARG A 124 -17.16 12.11 -11.26
N GLU A 125 -15.93 12.56 -11.09
CA GLU A 125 -15.00 12.00 -10.10
C GLU A 125 -15.52 12.20 -8.67
N ARG A 126 -15.99 13.42 -8.34
CA ARG A 126 -16.63 13.73 -7.05
C ARG A 126 -17.87 12.88 -6.83
N HIS A 127 -18.75 12.73 -7.82
CA HIS A 127 -19.92 11.86 -7.71
C HIS A 127 -19.54 10.42 -7.35
N SER A 128 -18.52 9.84 -8.01
CA SER A 128 -18.04 8.49 -7.68
C SER A 128 -17.53 8.41 -6.24
N LEU A 129 -16.77 9.41 -5.77
CA LEU A 129 -16.26 9.46 -4.39
C LEU A 129 -17.37 9.64 -3.36
N ARG A 130 -18.43 10.39 -3.68
CA ARG A 130 -19.61 10.55 -2.82
C ARG A 130 -20.32 9.20 -2.66
N CYS A 131 -20.56 8.49 -3.77
CA CYS A 131 -21.16 7.15 -3.72
C CYS A 131 -20.32 6.17 -2.89
N ASP A 132 -19.00 6.20 -3.01
CA ASP A 132 -18.09 5.38 -2.19
C ASP A 132 -18.17 5.73 -0.69
N THR A 133 -18.21 7.02 -0.37
CA THR A 133 -18.35 7.52 1.01
C THR A 133 -19.69 7.07 1.62
N GLU A 134 -20.79 7.25 0.89
CA GLU A 134 -22.13 6.83 1.33
C GLU A 134 -22.21 5.31 1.59
N LEU A 135 -21.55 4.49 0.76
CA LEU A 135 -21.49 3.04 0.97
C LEU A 135 -20.73 2.67 2.24
N LYS A 136 -19.61 3.35 2.52
CA LYS A 136 -18.84 3.16 3.76
C LYS A 136 -19.66 3.54 4.99
N LEU A 137 -20.32 4.69 4.96
CA LEU A 137 -21.18 5.17 6.06
C LEU A 137 -22.40 4.26 6.26
N ALA A 138 -23.04 3.80 5.18
CA ALA A 138 -24.16 2.87 5.28
C ALA A 138 -23.77 1.57 6.00
N VAL A 139 -22.57 1.03 5.73
CA VAL A 139 -22.05 -0.13 6.46
C VAL A 139 -21.72 0.26 7.90
N ALA A 140 -21.04 1.37 8.14
CA ALA A 140 -20.69 1.82 9.49
C ALA A 140 -21.94 1.98 10.36
N HIS A 141 -22.98 2.64 9.87
CA HIS A 141 -24.25 2.82 10.56
C HIS A 141 -24.97 1.51 10.86
N LYS A 142 -24.92 0.56 9.93
CA LYS A 142 -25.54 -0.75 10.12
C LYS A 142 -24.81 -1.58 11.17
N MET A 143 -23.49 -1.43 11.29
CA MET A 143 -22.68 -2.19 12.23
C MET A 143 -22.42 -1.47 13.56
N LYS A 144 -22.86 -0.21 13.72
CA LYS A 144 -22.46 0.64 14.86
C LYS A 144 -22.94 0.09 16.21
N ASP A 145 -24.10 -0.56 16.25
CA ASP A 145 -24.70 -1.04 17.50
C ASP A 145 -24.37 -2.51 17.79
N GLU A 146 -23.63 -3.16 16.90
CA GLU A 146 -23.10 -4.51 17.12
C GLU A 146 -21.91 -4.46 18.08
N GLU A 147 -21.82 -5.43 19.00
CA GLU A 147 -20.69 -5.52 19.94
C GLU A 147 -19.34 -5.74 19.23
N GLY A 148 -19.38 -6.39 18.07
CA GLY A 148 -18.23 -6.53 17.18
C GLY A 148 -18.49 -7.51 16.05
N PHE A 149 -17.70 -7.40 14.99
CA PHE A 149 -17.85 -8.12 13.73
C PHE A 149 -16.49 -8.49 13.14
N PHE A 150 -16.51 -9.36 12.12
CA PHE A 150 -15.32 -9.97 11.53
C PHE A 150 -15.28 -9.73 10.03
N TYR A 151 -14.06 -9.67 9.50
CA TYR A 151 -13.80 -9.59 8.07
C TYR A 151 -13.15 -10.88 7.59
N PRO A 152 -13.87 -11.81 6.94
CA PRO A 152 -13.21 -12.92 6.25
C PRO A 152 -12.21 -12.39 5.20
N HIS A 153 -11.06 -13.04 5.08
CA HIS A 153 -10.01 -12.66 4.15
C HIS A 153 -9.87 -13.68 3.01
N ASN A 154 -9.46 -13.18 1.85
CA ASN A 154 -8.99 -13.97 0.71
C ASN A 154 -7.72 -13.36 0.12
N LEU A 155 -7.16 -14.02 -0.90
CA LEU A 155 -5.91 -13.60 -1.54
C LEU A 155 -6.14 -13.04 -2.94
N ASP A 156 -5.25 -12.16 -3.41
CA ASP A 156 -5.03 -12.03 -4.84
C ASP A 156 -4.17 -13.18 -5.39
N PHE A 157 -3.93 -13.20 -6.70
CA PHE A 157 -3.15 -14.28 -7.33
C PHE A 157 -1.70 -14.38 -6.86
N ARG A 158 -1.15 -13.32 -6.27
CA ARG A 158 0.24 -13.24 -5.80
C ARG A 158 0.38 -13.69 -4.36
N GLY A 159 -0.74 -13.81 -3.64
CA GLY A 159 -0.76 -14.18 -2.23
C GLY A 159 -0.88 -13.02 -1.26
N ARG A 160 -1.17 -11.79 -1.70
CA ARG A 160 -1.51 -10.72 -0.75
C ARG A 160 -2.93 -10.91 -0.23
N ALA A 161 -3.14 -10.77 1.08
CA ALA A 161 -4.45 -10.92 1.71
C ALA A 161 -5.27 -9.63 1.68
N TYR A 162 -6.59 -9.79 1.60
CA TYR A 162 -7.57 -8.71 1.55
C TYR A 162 -8.86 -9.14 2.28
N PRO A 163 -9.49 -8.26 3.06
CA PRO A 163 -10.88 -8.41 3.47
C PRO A 163 -11.78 -8.64 2.26
N MET A 164 -12.75 -9.55 2.40
CA MET A 164 -13.72 -9.83 1.34
C MET A 164 -14.80 -8.76 1.23
N HIS A 165 -15.14 -8.07 2.32
CA HIS A 165 -16.06 -6.93 2.27
C HIS A 165 -15.36 -5.72 1.62
N PRO A 166 -15.90 -5.15 0.53
CA PRO A 166 -15.14 -4.19 -0.28
C PRO A 166 -15.23 -2.73 0.17
N HIS A 167 -16.24 -2.34 0.95
CA HIS A 167 -16.53 -0.93 1.22
C HIS A 167 -15.88 -0.42 2.50
N LEU A 168 -16.35 -0.87 3.66
CA LEU A 168 -15.79 -0.51 4.96
C LEU A 168 -14.91 -1.65 5.47
N ASN A 169 -13.59 -1.49 5.42
CA ASN A 169 -12.63 -2.42 6.01
C ASN A 169 -11.32 -1.67 6.27
N HIS A 170 -10.42 -2.27 7.06
CA HIS A 170 -9.18 -1.64 7.50
C HIS A 170 -8.13 -1.42 6.39
N LEU A 171 -8.25 -2.06 5.22
CA LEU A 171 -7.43 -1.73 4.04
C LEU A 171 -7.90 -0.45 3.33
N GLY A 172 -9.05 0.11 3.73
CA GLY A 172 -9.62 1.32 3.17
C GLY A 172 -8.83 2.59 3.49
N SER A 173 -9.41 3.72 3.08
CA SER A 173 -8.92 5.08 3.32
C SER A 173 -8.95 5.47 4.80
N ASP A 174 -8.37 6.63 5.14
CA ASP A 174 -8.31 7.17 6.51
C ASP A 174 -9.66 7.12 7.25
N ILE A 175 -10.78 7.52 6.61
CA ILE A 175 -12.13 7.37 7.19
C ILE A 175 -12.43 5.93 7.65
N CYS A 176 -12.08 4.91 6.85
CA CYS A 176 -12.35 3.52 7.19
C CYS A 176 -11.53 3.08 8.41
N ARG A 177 -10.28 3.53 8.49
CA ARG A 177 -9.35 3.18 9.57
C ARG A 177 -9.66 3.94 10.86
N GLY A 178 -10.04 5.21 10.77
CA GLY A 178 -10.42 6.03 11.91
C GLY A 178 -11.74 5.59 12.56
N VAL A 179 -12.71 5.07 11.78
CA VAL A 179 -13.98 4.56 12.34
C VAL A 179 -13.93 3.10 12.77
N LEU A 180 -12.84 2.36 12.50
CA LEU A 180 -12.69 0.96 12.88
C LEU A 180 -11.65 0.81 13.98
N GLU A 181 -11.99 0.07 15.03
CA GLU A 181 -11.08 -0.27 16.11
C GLU A 181 -11.28 -1.74 16.54
N PHE A 182 -10.36 -2.29 17.32
CA PHE A 182 -10.54 -3.65 17.82
C PHE A 182 -11.72 -3.72 18.79
N ALA A 183 -12.56 -4.75 18.65
CA ALA A 183 -13.71 -4.92 19.53
C ALA A 183 -13.28 -5.23 20.97
N GLU A 184 -12.26 -6.07 21.10
CA GLU A 184 -11.60 -6.38 22.36
C GLU A 184 -10.62 -5.27 22.68
N GLY A 185 -10.57 -4.81 23.94
CA GLY A 185 -9.62 -3.80 24.40
C GLY A 185 -8.54 -4.44 25.27
N ARG A 186 -7.38 -3.79 25.36
CA ARG A 186 -6.30 -4.18 26.28
C ARG A 186 -5.82 -2.99 27.11
N PRO A 187 -5.42 -3.20 28.38
CA PRO A 187 -4.76 -2.14 29.14
C PRO A 187 -3.47 -1.72 28.44
N LEU A 188 -3.19 -0.42 28.41
CA LEU A 188 -2.01 0.11 27.73
C LEU A 188 -0.69 -0.43 28.31
N GLY A 189 -0.59 -0.51 29.63
CA GLY A 189 0.68 -0.65 30.34
C GLY A 189 1.65 0.49 30.03
N LYS A 190 2.87 0.39 30.56
CA LYS A 190 3.95 1.36 30.29
C LYS A 190 4.31 1.44 28.81
N SER A 191 4.50 0.27 28.19
CA SER A 191 4.88 0.19 26.78
C SER A 191 3.75 0.69 25.87
N GLY A 192 2.49 0.32 26.12
CA GLY A 192 1.40 0.77 25.26
C GLY A 192 1.13 2.26 25.36
N LEU A 193 1.27 2.90 26.53
CA LEU A 193 1.15 4.35 26.61
C LEU A 193 2.25 5.05 25.78
N ARG A 194 3.47 4.52 25.83
CA ARG A 194 4.58 4.99 24.98
C ARG A 194 4.25 4.82 23.50
N TRP A 195 3.78 3.66 23.08
CA TRP A 195 3.42 3.37 21.69
C TRP A 195 2.22 4.17 21.19
N MET A 196 1.25 4.51 22.05
CA MET A 196 0.16 5.41 21.68
C MET A 196 0.66 6.81 21.34
N LYS A 197 1.65 7.34 22.09
CA LYS A 197 2.29 8.62 21.77
C LYS A 197 3.01 8.56 20.43
N ILE A 198 3.84 7.52 20.23
CA ILE A 198 4.56 7.30 18.96
C ILE A 198 3.57 7.15 17.80
N HIS A 199 2.49 6.41 17.98
CA HIS A 199 1.47 6.20 16.95
C HIS A 199 0.78 7.50 16.55
N LEU A 200 0.42 8.35 17.51
CA LEU A 200 -0.13 9.68 17.22
C LEU A 200 0.86 10.53 16.41
N ALA A 201 2.13 10.53 16.78
CA ALA A 201 3.18 11.22 16.04
C ALA A 201 3.37 10.67 14.61
N ASN A 202 3.28 9.35 14.43
CA ASN A 202 3.32 8.70 13.12
C ASN A 202 2.14 9.13 12.23
N LEU A 203 0.92 9.13 12.78
CA LEU A 203 -0.29 9.56 12.07
C LEU A 203 -0.28 11.05 11.71
N TYR A 204 0.32 11.88 12.58
CA TYR A 204 0.55 13.30 12.28
C TYR A 204 1.48 13.47 11.07
N ALA A 205 2.49 12.59 10.97
CA ALA A 205 3.47 12.54 9.88
C ALA A 205 4.16 13.89 9.65
N CYS A 206 4.23 14.38 8.40
CA CYS A 206 4.82 15.67 8.07
C CYS A 206 6.28 15.85 8.53
N GLY A 207 7.07 14.77 8.55
CA GLY A 207 8.46 14.77 8.99
C GLY A 207 8.65 14.39 10.46
N VAL A 208 7.57 14.37 11.26
CA VAL A 208 7.59 13.84 12.63
C VAL A 208 7.88 12.34 12.64
N ASP A 209 7.36 11.61 11.65
CA ASP A 209 7.65 10.19 11.40
C ASP A 209 9.12 9.91 11.06
N LYS A 210 9.94 10.95 10.84
CA LYS A 210 11.39 10.85 10.60
C LYS A 210 12.24 11.16 11.83
N LEU A 211 11.62 11.54 12.93
CA LEU A 211 12.30 11.65 14.22
C LEU A 211 12.60 10.27 14.79
N SER A 212 13.55 10.21 15.73
CA SER A 212 13.73 9.03 16.58
C SER A 212 12.46 8.75 17.39
N LEU A 213 12.31 7.53 17.92
CA LEU A 213 11.14 7.20 18.74
C LEU A 213 10.95 8.17 19.91
N ASP A 214 12.05 8.60 20.56
CA ASP A 214 11.98 9.59 21.65
C ASP A 214 11.61 10.99 21.15
N GLY A 215 12.08 11.38 19.96
CA GLY A 215 11.66 12.63 19.33
C GLY A 215 10.16 12.63 18.97
N ARG A 216 9.60 11.49 18.60
CA ARG A 216 8.16 11.31 18.37
C ARG A 216 7.36 11.44 19.66
N ILE A 217 7.84 10.84 20.76
CA ILE A 217 7.23 10.99 22.09
C ILE A 217 7.24 12.46 22.52
N ALA A 218 8.39 13.13 22.42
CA ALA A 218 8.53 14.54 22.76
C ALA A 218 7.60 15.42 21.93
N PHE A 219 7.42 15.12 20.64
CA PHE A 219 6.44 15.82 19.81
C PHE A 219 5.02 15.71 20.39
N THR A 220 4.57 14.52 20.77
CA THR A 220 3.26 14.32 21.38
C THR A 220 3.13 15.05 22.72
N GLU A 221 4.14 14.97 23.57
CA GLU A 221 4.14 15.62 24.89
C GLU A 221 4.09 17.15 24.79
N ASN A 222 4.73 17.74 23.78
CA ASN A 222 4.70 19.18 23.52
C ASN A 222 3.36 19.68 22.94
N HIS A 223 2.46 18.77 22.55
CA HIS A 223 1.16 19.11 21.95
C HIS A 223 -0.02 18.57 22.77
N LEU A 224 0.15 18.26 24.05
CA LEU A 224 -0.93 17.71 24.88
C LEU A 224 -2.17 18.60 24.91
N ASP A 225 -2.02 19.92 24.97
CA ASP A 225 -3.16 20.85 24.93
C ASP A 225 -3.94 20.76 23.62
N ASP A 226 -3.24 20.62 22.48
CA ASP A 226 -3.87 20.48 21.18
C ASP A 226 -4.54 19.11 21.00
N ILE A 227 -3.98 18.07 21.64
CA ILE A 227 -4.54 16.72 21.70
C ILE A 227 -5.83 16.73 22.52
N PHE A 228 -5.82 17.34 23.71
CA PHE A 228 -7.00 17.48 24.56
C PHE A 228 -8.10 18.32 23.88
N ASP A 229 -7.74 19.44 23.26
CA ASP A 229 -8.68 20.26 22.48
C ASP A 229 -9.28 19.48 21.30
N SER A 230 -8.44 18.75 20.55
CA SER A 230 -8.90 17.93 19.43
C SER A 230 -9.84 16.80 19.87
N ALA A 231 -9.64 16.22 21.06
CA ALA A 231 -10.49 15.17 21.61
C ALA A 231 -11.84 15.70 22.14
N ASP A 232 -11.83 16.87 22.79
CA ASP A 232 -13.01 17.44 23.45
C ASP A 232 -13.89 18.25 22.50
N ARG A 233 -13.26 19.01 21.60
CA ARG A 233 -13.93 19.93 20.66
C ARG A 233 -13.42 19.72 19.22
N PRO A 234 -13.63 18.52 18.62
CA PRO A 234 -13.01 18.19 17.34
C PRO A 234 -13.34 19.16 16.19
N LEU A 235 -14.54 19.76 16.20
CA LEU A 235 -14.99 20.70 15.16
C LEU A 235 -15.00 22.15 15.62
N GLU A 236 -15.14 22.38 16.92
CA GLU A 236 -15.31 23.71 17.53
C GLU A 236 -14.03 24.29 18.12
N GLY A 237 -13.00 23.47 18.33
CA GLY A 237 -11.70 23.87 18.88
C GLY A 237 -10.74 24.38 17.81
N LYS A 238 -9.44 24.24 18.07
CA LYS A 238 -8.34 24.58 17.14
C LYS A 238 -8.27 23.65 15.94
N ARG A 239 -8.91 22.48 16.01
CA ARG A 239 -8.92 21.43 14.97
C ARG A 239 -7.51 21.01 14.54
N TRP A 240 -6.59 20.91 15.51
CA TRP A 240 -5.19 20.59 15.24
C TRP A 240 -5.02 19.26 14.50
N TRP A 241 -5.84 18.26 14.82
CA TRP A 241 -5.89 16.95 14.15
C TRP A 241 -6.07 17.02 12.63
N LEU A 242 -6.66 18.08 12.07
CA LEU A 242 -6.82 18.26 10.61
C LEU A 242 -5.49 18.50 9.88
N LYS A 243 -4.43 18.85 10.61
CA LYS A 243 -3.09 19.07 10.05
C LYS A 243 -2.30 17.78 9.83
N ALA A 244 -2.77 16.66 10.38
CA ALA A 244 -2.17 15.34 10.20
C ALA A 244 -2.32 14.83 8.75
N GLU A 245 -1.43 13.93 8.31
CA GLU A 245 -1.57 13.24 7.02
C GLU A 245 -2.78 12.29 7.01
N ASP A 246 -3.08 11.69 8.16
CA ASP A 246 -4.25 10.81 8.40
C ASP A 246 -5.16 11.39 9.51
N PRO A 247 -6.03 12.37 9.19
CA PRO A 247 -6.79 13.12 10.19
C PRO A 247 -7.71 12.28 11.08
N PHE A 248 -8.54 11.39 10.52
CA PHE A 248 -9.51 10.64 11.33
C PHE A 248 -8.85 9.60 12.23
N GLN A 249 -7.77 8.96 11.77
CA GLN A 249 -6.95 8.11 12.64
C GLN A 249 -6.26 8.94 13.74
N CYS A 250 -5.73 10.12 13.39
CA CYS A 250 -5.11 11.02 14.38
C CYS A 250 -6.12 11.47 15.44
N LEU A 251 -7.36 11.80 15.04
CA LEU A 251 -8.44 12.13 15.97
C LEU A 251 -8.78 10.95 16.88
N ALA A 252 -8.85 9.72 16.35
CA ALA A 252 -9.06 8.51 17.16
C ALA A 252 -7.96 8.34 18.22
N ALA A 253 -6.70 8.55 17.84
CA ALA A 253 -5.55 8.50 18.75
C ALA A 253 -5.60 9.64 19.79
N CYS A 254 -5.97 10.86 19.39
CA CYS A 254 -6.13 12.00 20.32
C CYS A 254 -7.18 11.70 21.38
N ILE A 255 -8.33 11.15 20.96
CA ILE A 255 -9.42 10.73 21.84
C ILE A 255 -8.92 9.71 22.87
N ASN A 256 -8.30 8.61 22.40
CA ASN A 256 -7.89 7.53 23.28
C ASN A 256 -6.76 7.95 24.24
N LEU A 257 -5.79 8.72 23.76
CA LEU A 257 -4.71 9.24 24.60
C LEU A 257 -5.23 10.23 25.64
N SER A 258 -6.22 11.06 25.28
CA SER A 258 -6.85 11.99 26.22
C SER A 258 -7.59 11.27 27.35
N GLU A 259 -8.35 10.23 27.01
CA GLU A 259 -9.03 9.38 27.99
C GLU A 259 -8.03 8.70 28.93
N ALA A 260 -6.94 8.14 28.38
CA ALA A 260 -5.90 7.50 29.18
C ALA A 260 -5.22 8.48 30.13
N LEU A 261 -4.75 9.63 29.64
CA LEU A 261 -4.01 10.62 30.44
C LEU A 261 -4.86 11.31 31.52
N ARG A 262 -6.19 11.32 31.36
CA ARG A 262 -7.12 11.86 32.37
C ARG A 262 -7.55 10.82 33.41
N SER A 263 -7.27 9.54 33.17
CA SER A 263 -7.56 8.48 34.14
C SER A 263 -6.55 8.52 35.30
N GLU A 264 -6.95 8.03 36.48
CA GLU A 264 -6.08 7.94 37.66
C GLU A 264 -4.83 7.08 37.40
N SER A 265 -4.93 6.12 36.48
CA SER A 265 -3.82 5.26 36.07
C SER A 265 -3.81 5.10 34.54
N PRO A 266 -3.10 5.97 33.81
CA PRO A 266 -3.04 5.94 32.36
C PRO A 266 -2.58 4.60 31.77
N GLU A 267 -1.71 3.89 32.49
CA GLU A 267 -1.24 2.55 32.12
C GLU A 267 -2.35 1.48 32.19
N MET A 268 -3.37 1.66 33.03
CA MET A 268 -4.49 0.73 33.15
C MET A 268 -5.67 1.07 32.23
N ALA A 269 -5.60 2.20 31.52
CA ALA A 269 -6.62 2.59 30.57
C ALA A 269 -6.74 1.54 29.45
N ILE A 270 -7.97 1.12 29.16
CA ILE A 270 -8.25 0.14 28.11
C ILE A 270 -8.25 0.83 26.75
N SER A 271 -7.37 0.39 25.87
CA SER A 271 -7.32 0.87 24.49
C SER A 271 -7.77 -0.18 23.49
N HIS A 272 -8.53 0.29 22.51
CA HIS A 272 -9.03 -0.48 21.37
C HIS A 272 -8.34 -0.09 20.06
N VAL A 273 -7.54 0.98 20.08
CA VAL A 273 -6.90 1.55 18.90
C VAL A 273 -5.81 0.58 18.39
N PRO A 274 -5.89 0.12 17.13
CA PRO A 274 -4.79 -0.60 16.51
C PRO A 274 -3.59 0.34 16.34
N VAL A 275 -2.41 -0.06 16.82
CA VAL A 275 -1.15 0.67 16.59
C VAL A 275 -0.43 0.05 15.41
N HIS A 276 -0.03 0.90 14.45
CA HIS A 276 0.56 0.47 13.18
C HIS A 276 2.09 0.51 13.23
N GLN A 277 2.73 -0.48 12.64
CA GLN A 277 4.15 -0.50 12.34
C GLN A 277 4.32 -0.75 10.84
N ASP A 278 4.94 0.19 10.13
CA ASP A 278 4.97 0.20 8.66
C ASP A 278 6.37 -0.12 8.12
N GLY A 279 6.44 -0.99 7.12
CA GLY A 279 7.67 -1.25 6.39
C GLY A 279 8.14 0.00 5.62
N SER A 280 9.36 0.46 5.89
CA SER A 280 9.91 1.72 5.36
C SER A 280 9.80 1.87 3.83
N CYS A 281 10.20 0.82 3.11
CA CYS A 281 10.01 0.69 1.67
C CYS A 281 10.04 -0.80 1.32
N ASN A 282 8.94 -1.48 1.65
CA ASN A 282 8.92 -2.94 1.78
C ASN A 282 9.44 -3.70 0.54
N GLY A 283 9.10 -3.27 -0.67
CA GLY A 283 9.65 -3.87 -1.89
C GLY A 283 11.19 -3.84 -1.95
N LEU A 284 11.82 -2.72 -1.59
CA LEU A 284 13.29 -2.60 -1.51
C LEU A 284 13.86 -3.38 -0.32
N GLN A 285 13.15 -3.47 0.80
CA GLN A 285 13.54 -4.31 1.93
C GLN A 285 13.68 -5.77 1.50
N HIS A 286 12.69 -6.28 0.78
CA HIS A 286 12.71 -7.64 0.23
C HIS A 286 13.81 -7.84 -0.82
N TYR A 287 14.09 -6.85 -1.68
CA TYR A 287 15.21 -6.94 -2.63
C TYR A 287 16.58 -6.88 -1.95
N ALA A 288 16.76 -6.01 -0.95
CA ALA A 288 18.01 -5.92 -0.20
C ALA A 288 18.30 -7.24 0.53
N ALA A 289 17.28 -7.88 1.09
CA ALA A 289 17.41 -9.20 1.71
C ALA A 289 17.71 -10.32 0.69
N LEU A 290 17.05 -10.33 -0.47
CA LEU A 290 17.35 -11.29 -1.55
C LEU A 290 18.79 -11.17 -2.06
N GLY A 291 19.26 -9.93 -2.24
CA GLY A 291 20.59 -9.62 -2.76
C GLY A 291 21.69 -9.55 -1.71
N ARG A 292 21.36 -9.65 -0.42
CA ARG A 292 22.27 -9.37 0.70
C ARG A 292 23.01 -8.03 0.55
N ASP A 293 22.31 -7.02 0.05
CA ASP A 293 22.86 -5.70 -0.25
C ASP A 293 22.89 -4.83 1.00
N LYS A 294 24.07 -4.69 1.61
CA LYS A 294 24.25 -3.95 2.87
C LYS A 294 23.97 -2.45 2.74
N LEU A 295 24.38 -1.81 1.64
CA LEU A 295 24.14 -0.38 1.40
C LEU A 295 22.64 -0.11 1.13
N GLY A 296 22.02 -0.98 0.33
CA GLY A 296 20.58 -0.98 0.13
C GLY A 296 19.84 -1.16 1.45
N ALA A 297 20.24 -2.14 2.26
CA ALA A 297 19.66 -2.48 3.56
C ALA A 297 19.70 -1.31 4.55
N LEU A 298 20.82 -0.59 4.65
CA LEU A 298 20.93 0.63 5.47
C LEU A 298 19.91 1.69 5.02
N SER A 299 19.74 1.88 3.71
CA SER A 299 18.83 2.89 3.16
C SER A 299 17.35 2.60 3.44
N VAL A 300 17.00 1.35 3.73
CA VAL A 300 15.62 0.91 3.99
C VAL A 300 15.43 0.29 5.38
N ASN A 301 16.32 0.65 6.31
CA ASN A 301 16.23 0.31 7.74
C ASN A 301 16.27 -1.20 8.04
N LEU A 302 16.93 -2.01 7.21
CA LEU A 302 17.23 -3.41 7.58
C LEU A 302 18.35 -3.51 8.61
N VAL A 303 19.19 -2.48 8.70
CA VAL A 303 20.27 -2.39 9.69
C VAL A 303 19.92 -1.28 10.68
N ALA A 304 20.25 -1.48 11.95
CA ALA A 304 19.98 -0.52 13.00
C ALA A 304 20.64 0.85 12.72
N GLY A 305 19.91 1.92 13.05
CA GLY A 305 20.39 3.30 13.00
C GLY A 305 19.78 4.09 14.15
N GLU A 306 20.36 5.25 14.48
CA GLU A 306 19.84 6.12 15.56
C GLU A 306 18.49 6.76 15.22
N LYS A 307 18.26 7.03 13.92
CA LYS A 307 17.03 7.60 13.37
C LYS A 307 16.59 6.80 12.15
N PRO A 308 15.30 6.86 11.77
CA PRO A 308 14.83 6.23 10.54
C PRO A 308 15.56 6.80 9.32
N ALA A 309 16.18 5.93 8.53
CA ALA A 309 16.66 6.27 7.21
C ALA A 309 15.48 6.58 6.28
N ASP A 310 15.63 7.61 5.44
CA ASP A 310 14.63 8.02 4.47
C ASP A 310 15.17 7.89 3.05
N VAL A 311 15.00 6.70 2.47
CA VAL A 311 15.43 6.36 1.09
C VAL A 311 14.99 7.41 0.07
N TYR A 312 13.80 8.01 0.27
CA TYR A 312 13.25 9.01 -0.64
C TYR A 312 14.04 10.32 -0.61
N SER A 313 14.47 10.78 0.57
CA SER A 313 15.32 11.97 0.67
C SER A 313 16.72 11.70 0.13
N GLY A 314 17.27 10.50 0.35
CA GLY A 314 18.54 10.09 -0.26
C GLY A 314 18.49 10.10 -1.80
N ILE A 315 17.42 9.54 -2.38
CA ILE A 315 17.21 9.59 -3.84
C ILE A 315 16.97 11.02 -4.33
N ALA A 316 16.19 11.83 -3.60
CA ALA A 316 15.97 13.22 -3.97
C ALA A 316 17.28 14.02 -4.01
N ALA A 317 18.17 13.81 -3.03
CA ALA A 317 19.50 14.42 -3.03
C ALA A 317 20.32 13.97 -4.26
N ARG A 318 20.32 12.67 -4.57
CA ARG A 318 21.02 12.16 -5.76
C ARG A 318 20.45 12.72 -7.08
N VAL A 319 19.12 12.83 -7.18
CA VAL A 319 18.44 13.46 -8.32
C VAL A 319 18.85 14.92 -8.45
N LEU A 320 18.87 15.66 -7.35
CA LEU A 320 19.30 17.05 -7.31
C LEU A 320 20.75 17.20 -7.79
N ASP A 321 21.66 16.32 -7.37
CA ASP A 321 23.06 16.35 -7.80
C ASP A 321 23.25 16.05 -9.30
N ILE A 322 22.45 15.14 -9.87
CA ILE A 322 22.43 14.90 -11.31
C ILE A 322 21.90 16.16 -12.02
N MET A 323 20.76 16.69 -11.58
CA MET A 323 20.15 17.86 -12.21
C MET A 323 21.01 19.12 -12.12
N LYS A 324 21.73 19.33 -11.02
CA LYS A 324 22.67 20.46 -10.89
C LYS A 324 23.81 20.36 -11.90
N ARG A 325 24.35 19.17 -12.14
CA ARG A 325 25.38 18.95 -13.17
C ARG A 325 24.83 19.19 -14.56
N ASP A 326 23.71 18.55 -14.88
CA ASP A 326 23.02 18.69 -16.17
C ASP A 326 22.61 20.15 -16.47
N ALA A 327 22.31 20.95 -15.44
CA ALA A 327 21.97 22.37 -15.59
C ALA A 327 23.14 23.27 -16.00
N LEU A 328 24.39 22.85 -15.73
CA LEU A 328 25.61 23.58 -16.09
C LEU A 328 26.03 23.33 -17.55
N GLU A 329 25.52 22.28 -18.18
CA GLU A 329 25.79 21.97 -19.58
C GLU A 329 25.23 23.03 -20.53
N ASP A 330 25.83 23.14 -21.71
CA ASP A 330 25.36 24.02 -22.78
C ASP A 330 24.05 23.48 -23.39
N PRO A 331 22.93 24.22 -23.35
CA PRO A 331 21.67 23.81 -23.96
C PRO A 331 21.74 23.49 -25.46
N ALA A 332 22.71 24.05 -26.18
CA ALA A 332 22.92 23.73 -27.60
C ALA A 332 23.45 22.30 -27.80
N VAL A 333 24.20 21.78 -26.82
CA VAL A 333 24.78 20.42 -26.83
C VAL A 333 23.88 19.44 -26.09
N PHE A 334 23.29 19.87 -24.98
CA PHE A 334 22.42 19.07 -24.12
C PHE A 334 21.08 19.80 -23.87
N PRO A 335 20.06 19.58 -24.72
CA PRO A 335 18.78 20.28 -24.61
C PRO A 335 18.05 20.11 -23.26
N ASP A 336 18.33 19.01 -22.55
CA ASP A 336 17.78 18.74 -21.22
C ASP A 336 18.35 19.70 -20.14
N ALA A 337 19.42 20.45 -20.41
CA ALA A 337 19.98 21.46 -19.49
C ALA A 337 18.95 22.53 -19.09
N LEU A 338 18.06 22.94 -20.01
CA LEU A 338 16.98 23.88 -19.70
C LEU A 338 15.96 23.28 -18.73
N ARG A 339 15.60 22.00 -18.93
CA ARG A 339 14.70 21.27 -18.03
C ARG A 339 15.32 21.03 -16.67
N ALA A 340 16.63 20.80 -16.63
CA ALA A 340 17.40 20.70 -15.41
C ALA A 340 17.32 22.01 -14.61
N ARG A 341 17.63 23.15 -15.24
CA ARG A 341 17.51 24.48 -14.61
C ARG A 341 16.12 24.75 -14.05
N LEU A 342 15.07 24.37 -14.79
CA LEU A 342 13.68 24.51 -14.36
C LEU A 342 13.33 23.66 -13.13
N LEU A 343 13.87 22.43 -13.06
CA LEU A 343 13.51 21.46 -12.02
C LEU A 343 14.41 21.48 -10.80
N VAL A 344 15.63 22.02 -10.84
CA VAL A 344 16.58 22.00 -9.71
C VAL A 344 15.94 22.50 -8.40
N ASN A 345 15.14 23.56 -8.46
CA ASN A 345 14.46 24.13 -7.28
C ASN A 345 13.14 23.42 -6.92
N GLN A 346 12.77 22.39 -7.68
CA GLN A 346 11.55 21.59 -7.48
C GLN A 346 11.84 20.20 -6.92
N VAL A 347 13.11 19.78 -6.84
CA VAL A 347 13.46 18.45 -6.34
C VAL A 347 13.32 18.41 -4.82
N ASP A 348 12.36 17.61 -4.36
CA ASP A 348 12.21 17.26 -2.96
C ASP A 348 11.73 15.80 -2.81
N ARG A 349 11.60 15.37 -1.55
CA ARG A 349 11.06 14.06 -1.20
C ARG A 349 9.71 13.78 -1.83
N LYS A 350 8.78 14.75 -1.84
CA LYS A 350 7.40 14.58 -2.32
C LYS A 350 7.35 14.35 -3.83
N LEU A 351 8.26 14.99 -4.59
CA LEU A 351 8.39 14.80 -6.03
C LEU A 351 8.74 13.35 -6.38
N VAL A 352 9.74 12.77 -5.70
CA VAL A 352 10.29 11.45 -6.07
C VAL A 352 9.61 10.28 -5.35
N LYS A 353 9.01 10.49 -4.16
CA LYS A 353 8.46 9.44 -3.27
C LYS A 353 7.63 8.41 -4.02
N GLN A 354 6.65 8.85 -4.80
CA GLN A 354 5.72 7.95 -5.48
C GLN A 354 6.42 7.13 -6.58
N THR A 355 7.29 7.76 -7.35
CA THR A 355 8.05 7.10 -8.42
C THR A 355 8.97 6.03 -7.86
N VAL A 356 9.72 6.35 -6.80
CA VAL A 356 10.59 5.40 -6.11
C VAL A 356 9.79 4.23 -5.55
N MET A 357 8.74 4.51 -4.79
CA MET A 357 7.91 3.50 -4.13
C MET A 357 7.24 2.54 -5.11
N THR A 358 6.88 3.01 -6.31
CA THR A 358 6.13 2.20 -7.28
C THR A 358 7.01 1.56 -8.36
N SER A 359 8.23 2.05 -8.58
CA SER A 359 9.16 1.49 -9.58
C SER A 359 9.60 0.08 -9.24
N VAL A 360 9.79 -0.21 -7.95
CA VAL A 360 10.12 -1.56 -7.44
C VAL A 360 8.99 -2.55 -7.65
N TYR A 361 7.78 -2.03 -7.85
CA TYR A 361 6.57 -2.78 -8.19
C TYR A 361 6.26 -2.74 -9.71
N GLY A 362 7.25 -2.46 -10.55
CA GLY A 362 7.17 -2.61 -12.00
C GLY A 362 6.51 -1.42 -12.72
N VAL A 363 6.43 -0.25 -12.07
CA VAL A 363 6.09 0.99 -12.80
C VAL A 363 7.15 1.25 -13.87
N THR A 364 6.67 1.44 -15.11
CA THR A 364 7.53 1.76 -16.25
C THR A 364 7.83 3.25 -16.31
N TYR A 365 8.79 3.65 -17.14
CA TYR A 365 9.10 5.05 -17.43
C TYR A 365 7.85 5.91 -17.72
N ILE A 366 6.87 5.38 -18.46
CA ILE A 366 5.63 6.10 -18.79
C ILE A 366 4.82 6.39 -17.52
N GLY A 367 4.71 5.41 -16.62
CA GLY A 367 4.01 5.59 -15.35
C GLY A 367 4.76 6.52 -14.39
N ALA A 368 6.09 6.38 -14.32
CA ALA A 368 6.96 7.27 -13.54
C ALA A 368 6.81 8.74 -14.00
N ARG A 369 6.86 8.99 -15.31
CA ARG A 369 6.62 10.32 -15.90
C ARG A 369 5.27 10.88 -15.48
N GLU A 370 4.20 10.08 -15.54
CA GLU A 370 2.87 10.56 -15.16
C GLU A 370 2.77 10.93 -13.67
N GLN A 371 3.44 10.16 -12.80
CA GLN A 371 3.50 10.46 -11.37
C GLN A 371 4.26 11.77 -11.10
N ILE A 372 5.43 11.95 -11.72
CA ILE A 372 6.20 13.20 -11.64
C ILE A 372 5.37 14.37 -12.19
N ARG A 373 4.73 14.20 -13.36
CA ARG A 373 3.90 15.23 -13.99
C ARG A 373 2.79 15.72 -13.06
N ARG A 374 2.08 14.80 -12.40
CA ARG A 374 1.04 15.15 -11.43
C ARG A 374 1.59 15.99 -10.28
N ARG A 375 2.76 15.62 -9.74
CA ARG A 375 3.40 16.36 -8.64
C ARG A 375 3.90 17.73 -9.07
N LEU A 376 4.39 17.89 -10.29
CA LEU A 376 4.75 19.19 -10.84
C LEU A 376 3.51 20.06 -11.08
N LYS A 377 2.42 19.46 -11.59
CA LYS A 377 1.15 20.15 -11.82
C LYS A 377 0.53 20.67 -10.51
N GLU A 378 0.60 19.89 -9.43
CA GLU A 378 0.14 20.31 -8.09
C GLU A 378 0.87 21.56 -7.56
N ARG A 379 2.09 21.84 -8.04
CA ARG A 379 2.88 23.01 -7.62
C ARG A 379 2.58 24.27 -8.43
N GLY A 380 1.97 24.13 -9.61
CA GLY A 380 1.63 25.28 -10.47
C GLY A 380 2.81 26.09 -11.01
N VAL A 381 4.04 25.54 -10.98
CA VAL A 381 5.26 26.27 -11.40
C VAL A 381 5.43 26.30 -12.92
N ILE A 382 4.84 25.35 -13.63
CA ILE A 382 4.92 25.24 -15.10
C ILE A 382 3.50 25.28 -15.65
N GLU A 383 3.16 26.39 -16.32
CA GLU A 383 1.82 26.60 -16.89
C GLU A 383 1.66 25.95 -18.27
N ASP A 384 2.73 25.92 -19.08
CA ASP A 384 2.71 25.31 -20.40
C ASP A 384 2.73 23.78 -20.30
N ASP A 385 1.70 23.14 -20.87
CA ASP A 385 1.52 21.68 -20.80
C ASP A 385 2.62 20.91 -21.55
N SER A 386 3.22 21.50 -22.59
CA SER A 386 4.30 20.88 -23.38
C SER A 386 5.62 20.90 -22.60
N GLU A 387 5.97 22.04 -21.99
CA GLU A 387 7.11 22.18 -21.10
C GLU A 387 6.95 21.29 -19.87
N LEU A 388 5.76 21.25 -19.27
CA LEU A 388 5.44 20.37 -18.14
C LEU A 388 5.65 18.90 -18.51
N PHE A 389 5.23 18.49 -19.71
CA PHE A 389 5.46 17.15 -20.21
C PHE A 389 6.96 16.85 -20.41
N GLY A 390 7.70 17.79 -21.00
CA GLY A 390 9.15 17.68 -21.20
C GLY A 390 9.91 17.59 -19.87
N ALA A 391 9.59 18.45 -18.92
CA ALA A 391 10.15 18.45 -17.57
C ALA A 391 9.84 17.14 -16.84
N ALA A 392 8.59 16.64 -16.93
CA ALA A 392 8.23 15.35 -16.33
C ALA A 392 8.99 14.17 -16.96
N CYS A 393 9.27 14.19 -18.27
CA CYS A 393 10.09 13.18 -18.94
C CYS A 393 11.51 13.16 -18.36
N TYR A 394 12.15 14.32 -18.33
CA TYR A 394 13.50 14.47 -17.79
C TYR A 394 13.55 14.08 -16.30
N GLY A 395 12.64 14.60 -15.47
CA GLY A 395 12.57 14.27 -14.05
C GLY A 395 12.38 12.77 -13.77
N ALA A 396 11.55 12.08 -14.55
CA ALA A 396 11.38 10.64 -14.42
C ALA A 396 12.64 9.87 -14.84
N LYS A 397 13.32 10.28 -15.92
CA LYS A 397 14.57 9.67 -16.37
C LYS A 397 15.64 9.77 -15.28
N VAL A 398 15.89 10.97 -14.76
CA VAL A 398 16.90 11.20 -13.70
C VAL A 398 16.55 10.43 -12.42
N THR A 399 15.27 10.42 -12.02
CA THR A 399 14.83 9.67 -10.83
C THR A 399 15.10 8.17 -10.96
N LEU A 400 14.79 7.57 -12.12
CA LEU A 400 15.04 6.16 -12.36
C LEU A 400 16.54 5.84 -12.46
N THR A 401 17.34 6.74 -13.01
CA THR A 401 18.80 6.63 -13.01
C THR A 401 19.35 6.62 -11.58
N ALA A 402 18.96 7.60 -10.75
CA ALA A 402 19.38 7.68 -9.35
C ALA A 402 18.99 6.42 -8.56
N LEU A 403 17.76 5.93 -8.75
CA LEU A 403 17.31 4.68 -8.14
C LEU A 403 18.18 3.48 -8.55
N GLY A 404 18.50 3.38 -9.85
CA GLY A 404 19.32 2.30 -10.38
C GLY A 404 20.79 2.35 -9.94
N GLU A 405 21.32 3.56 -9.70
CA GLU A 405 22.67 3.74 -9.15
C GLU A 405 22.74 3.35 -7.67
N MET A 406 21.71 3.67 -6.88
CA MET A 406 21.67 3.38 -5.44
C MET A 406 21.32 1.92 -5.12
N PHE A 407 20.54 1.24 -5.97
CA PHE A 407 20.03 -0.12 -5.72
C PHE A 407 20.41 -1.08 -6.84
N GLN A 408 21.71 -1.22 -7.08
CA GLN A 408 22.24 -2.06 -8.16
C GLN A 408 21.88 -3.54 -7.97
N ALA A 409 21.99 -4.06 -6.74
CA ALA A 409 21.63 -5.46 -6.45
C ALA A 409 20.15 -5.75 -6.73
N ALA A 410 19.25 -4.86 -6.31
CA ALA A 410 17.82 -4.97 -6.62
C ALA A 410 17.57 -4.96 -8.14
N ARG A 411 18.26 -4.08 -8.89
CA ARG A 411 18.17 -4.01 -10.34
C ARG A 411 18.67 -5.28 -11.02
N SER A 412 19.76 -5.86 -10.55
CA SER A 412 20.30 -7.12 -11.07
C SER A 412 19.32 -8.26 -10.87
N ILE A 413 18.71 -8.38 -9.69
CA ILE A 413 17.69 -9.40 -9.40
C ILE A 413 16.42 -9.18 -10.24
N MET A 414 15.93 -7.94 -10.34
CA MET A 414 14.78 -7.61 -11.20
C MET A 414 15.03 -7.99 -12.66
N THR A 415 16.23 -7.73 -13.16
CA THR A 415 16.63 -8.07 -14.53
C THR A 415 16.67 -9.59 -14.71
N TRP A 416 17.32 -10.30 -13.79
CA TRP A 416 17.40 -11.77 -13.79
C TRP A 416 16.02 -12.44 -13.79
N LEU A 417 15.11 -11.99 -12.90
CA LEU A 417 13.72 -12.45 -12.87
C LEU A 417 13.05 -12.19 -14.23
N GLY A 418 13.16 -10.97 -14.75
CA GLY A 418 12.58 -10.61 -16.05
C GLY A 418 13.10 -11.48 -17.21
N ASP A 419 14.38 -11.81 -17.22
CA ASP A 419 14.98 -12.61 -18.28
C ASP A 419 14.59 -14.10 -18.17
N CYS A 420 14.49 -14.66 -16.95
CA CYS A 420 13.89 -15.98 -16.74
C CYS A 420 12.44 -16.02 -17.24
N ALA A 421 11.64 -15.00 -16.90
CA ALA A 421 10.26 -14.89 -17.36
C ALA A 421 10.15 -14.78 -18.89
N LYS A 422 11.09 -14.09 -19.54
CA LYS A 422 11.15 -13.97 -21.01
C LYS A 422 11.42 -15.33 -21.65
N ILE A 423 12.34 -16.13 -21.10
CA ILE A 423 12.69 -17.46 -21.60
C ILE A 423 11.44 -18.37 -21.55
N ILE A 424 10.79 -18.48 -20.39
CA ILE A 424 9.58 -19.29 -20.21
C ILE A 424 8.45 -18.82 -21.13
N ALA A 425 8.21 -17.51 -21.19
CA ALA A 425 7.10 -16.97 -21.95
C ALA A 425 7.29 -17.06 -23.47
N SER A 426 8.54 -17.12 -23.95
CA SER A 426 8.85 -17.33 -25.38
C SER A 426 8.38 -18.69 -25.88
N GLU A 427 8.37 -19.71 -25.00
CA GLU A 427 7.79 -21.04 -25.25
C GLU A 427 6.26 -21.08 -25.11
N ASN A 428 5.62 -19.91 -25.09
CA ASN A 428 4.18 -19.75 -24.86
C ASN A 428 3.70 -20.40 -23.54
N GLN A 429 4.57 -20.46 -22.53
CA GLN A 429 4.22 -20.91 -21.18
C GLN A 429 4.10 -19.72 -20.22
N PRO A 430 3.16 -19.74 -19.26
CA PRO A 430 3.10 -18.72 -18.21
C PRO A 430 4.23 -18.95 -17.20
N VAL A 431 4.71 -17.88 -16.58
CA VAL A 431 5.58 -18.03 -15.41
C VAL A 431 4.73 -18.51 -14.23
N ARG A 432 5.25 -19.50 -13.51
CA ARG A 432 4.64 -20.10 -12.33
C ARG A 432 5.70 -20.36 -11.27
N TRP A 433 5.38 -20.14 -10.00
CA TRP A 433 6.25 -20.46 -8.87
C TRP A 433 5.41 -20.85 -7.67
N THR A 434 6.06 -21.39 -6.64
CA THR A 434 5.43 -21.66 -5.35
C THR A 434 6.07 -20.75 -4.31
N THR A 435 5.26 -20.06 -3.50
CA THR A 435 5.79 -19.19 -2.45
C THR A 435 6.47 -20.02 -1.34
N PRO A 436 7.29 -19.40 -0.48
CA PRO A 436 7.88 -20.09 0.68
C PRO A 436 6.87 -20.68 1.68
N LEU A 437 5.59 -20.29 1.59
CA LEU A 437 4.47 -20.84 2.35
C LEU A 437 3.69 -21.95 1.60
N GLY A 438 4.12 -22.34 0.41
CA GLY A 438 3.47 -23.39 -0.37
C GLY A 438 2.34 -22.89 -1.29
N LEU A 439 2.13 -21.58 -1.44
CA LEU A 439 1.07 -21.08 -2.34
C LEU A 439 1.53 -21.17 -3.81
N PRO A 440 0.83 -21.91 -4.71
CA PRO A 440 1.14 -21.88 -6.13
C PRO A 440 0.63 -20.59 -6.78
N VAL A 441 1.50 -19.93 -7.53
CA VAL A 441 1.21 -18.69 -8.26
C VAL A 441 1.51 -18.86 -9.74
N VAL A 442 0.61 -18.37 -10.58
CA VAL A 442 0.65 -18.41 -12.04
C VAL A 442 0.29 -17.02 -12.56
N GLN A 443 1.18 -16.42 -13.36
CA GLN A 443 0.91 -15.12 -13.95
C GLN A 443 -0.18 -15.20 -15.03
N PRO A 444 -1.29 -14.43 -14.93
CA PRO A 444 -2.45 -14.57 -15.81
C PRO A 444 -2.31 -13.89 -17.19
N TYR A 445 -1.14 -13.37 -17.54
CA TYR A 445 -0.99 -12.48 -18.71
C TYR A 445 -1.03 -13.22 -20.05
N ARG A 446 -2.24 -13.27 -20.62
CA ARG A 446 -2.58 -13.84 -21.92
C ARG A 446 -3.25 -12.80 -22.81
N LYS A 447 -3.19 -12.99 -24.13
CA LYS A 447 -3.94 -12.14 -25.06
C LYS A 447 -5.43 -12.34 -24.81
N ILE A 448 -6.16 -11.23 -24.71
CA ILE A 448 -7.61 -11.23 -24.55
C ILE A 448 -8.23 -11.27 -25.94
N GLY A 449 -8.98 -12.33 -26.22
CA GLY A 449 -9.87 -12.44 -27.36
C GLY A 449 -11.19 -11.72 -27.10
N ARG A 450 -11.87 -11.33 -28.17
CA ARG A 450 -13.21 -10.73 -28.11
C ARG A 450 -14.20 -11.66 -28.79
N HIS A 451 -15.34 -11.87 -28.15
CA HIS A 451 -16.47 -12.57 -28.73
C HIS A 451 -17.67 -11.61 -28.76
N LEU A 452 -18.17 -11.33 -29.96
CA LEU A 452 -19.28 -10.40 -30.16
C LEU A 452 -20.59 -11.20 -30.16
N VAL A 453 -21.48 -10.89 -29.23
CA VAL A 453 -22.83 -11.42 -29.18
C VAL A 453 -23.76 -10.32 -29.68
N LYS A 454 -24.27 -10.49 -30.90
CA LYS A 454 -25.28 -9.59 -31.46
C LYS A 454 -26.64 -10.00 -30.92
N THR A 455 -27.33 -9.06 -30.28
CA THR A 455 -28.73 -9.20 -29.86
C THR A 455 -29.58 -8.23 -30.67
N SER A 456 -30.90 -8.36 -30.60
CA SER A 456 -31.84 -7.43 -31.24
C SER A 456 -31.78 -5.99 -30.69
N LEU A 457 -31.23 -5.78 -29.48
CA LEU A 457 -31.13 -4.46 -28.83
C LEU A 457 -29.72 -3.85 -28.87
N GLN A 458 -28.68 -4.68 -28.87
CA GLN A 458 -27.29 -4.22 -28.78
C GLN A 458 -26.28 -5.30 -29.17
N VAL A 459 -25.02 -4.90 -29.36
CA VAL A 459 -23.89 -5.83 -29.52
C VAL A 459 -23.08 -5.88 -28.23
N LEU A 460 -23.06 -7.04 -27.59
CA LEU A 460 -22.28 -7.29 -26.39
C LEU A 460 -20.89 -7.81 -26.77
N THR A 461 -19.82 -7.18 -26.27
CA THR A 461 -18.45 -7.68 -26.44
C THR A 461 -18.01 -8.43 -25.19
N LEU A 462 -17.91 -9.75 -25.27
CA LEU A 462 -17.40 -10.60 -24.20
C LEU A 462 -15.88 -10.76 -24.35
N GLN A 463 -15.15 -10.64 -23.25
CA GLN A 463 -13.72 -10.94 -23.21
C GLN A 463 -13.51 -12.43 -22.96
N ARG A 464 -12.62 -13.05 -23.73
CA ARG A 464 -12.25 -14.48 -23.59
C ARG A 464 -10.74 -14.60 -23.51
N GLU A 465 -10.23 -15.34 -22.53
CA GLU A 465 -8.79 -15.67 -22.50
C GLU A 465 -8.42 -16.54 -23.71
N THR A 466 -7.33 -16.18 -24.38
CA THR A 466 -6.73 -17.03 -25.42
C THR A 466 -5.59 -17.86 -24.85
N GLU A 467 -5.15 -18.87 -25.60
CA GLU A 467 -3.98 -19.67 -25.22
C GLU A 467 -2.64 -18.97 -25.50
N LYS A 468 -2.66 -17.75 -26.05
CA LYS A 468 -1.44 -17.01 -26.43
C LYS A 468 -0.94 -16.14 -25.29
N ILE A 469 0.28 -16.40 -24.84
CA ILE A 469 0.96 -15.67 -23.76
C ILE A 469 1.39 -14.27 -24.24
N MET A 470 1.29 -13.29 -23.34
CA MET A 470 1.85 -11.95 -23.55
C MET A 470 3.28 -11.86 -23.00
N VAL A 471 4.27 -12.29 -23.78
CA VAL A 471 5.70 -12.34 -23.38
C VAL A 471 6.17 -11.07 -22.69
N LYS A 472 5.91 -9.90 -23.29
CA LYS A 472 6.30 -8.60 -22.73
C LYS A 472 5.71 -8.37 -21.34
N ARG A 473 4.44 -8.72 -21.12
CA ARG A 473 3.77 -8.54 -19.82
C ARG A 473 4.25 -9.54 -18.78
N GLN A 474 4.41 -10.82 -19.15
CA GLN A 474 5.02 -11.84 -18.28
C GLN A 474 6.38 -11.39 -17.75
N ARG A 475 7.26 -10.91 -18.65
CA ARG A 475 8.58 -10.37 -18.32
C ARG A 475 8.51 -9.19 -17.34
N THR A 476 7.74 -8.14 -17.68
CA THR A 476 7.72 -6.91 -16.87
C THR A 476 7.00 -7.08 -15.54
N ALA A 477 6.07 -8.02 -15.44
CA ALA A 477 5.26 -8.22 -14.25
C ALA A 477 5.81 -9.29 -13.31
N PHE A 478 6.76 -10.13 -13.75
CA PHE A 478 7.28 -11.17 -12.88
C PHE A 478 8.01 -10.62 -11.64
N PRO A 479 8.99 -9.69 -11.75
CA PRO A 479 9.68 -9.17 -10.57
C PRO A 479 8.74 -8.60 -9.49
N PRO A 480 7.78 -7.71 -9.81
CA PRO A 480 6.90 -7.16 -8.78
C PRO A 480 5.92 -8.20 -8.23
N ASN A 481 5.42 -9.12 -9.05
CA ASN A 481 4.53 -10.17 -8.57
C ASN A 481 5.26 -11.16 -7.64
N PHE A 482 6.53 -11.44 -7.92
CA PHE A 482 7.36 -12.29 -7.09
C PHE A 482 7.62 -11.64 -5.72
N VAL A 483 8.03 -10.37 -5.67
CA VAL A 483 8.24 -9.65 -4.41
C VAL A 483 6.93 -9.51 -3.62
N HIS A 484 5.80 -9.22 -4.28
CA HIS A 484 4.48 -9.25 -3.65
C HIS A 484 4.13 -10.59 -3.00
N SER A 485 4.62 -11.69 -3.57
CA SER A 485 4.39 -13.01 -2.98
C SER A 485 5.27 -13.28 -1.76
N LEU A 486 6.44 -12.63 -1.68
CA LEU A 486 7.34 -12.71 -0.52
C LEU A 486 6.83 -11.84 0.63
N ASP A 487 6.38 -10.61 0.37
CA ASP A 487 5.79 -9.77 1.41
C ASP A 487 4.48 -10.36 1.97
N GLY A 488 3.63 -10.92 1.10
CA GLY A 488 2.45 -11.66 1.52
C GLY A 488 2.80 -12.86 2.39
N SER A 489 3.88 -13.57 2.06
CA SER A 489 4.37 -14.69 2.87
C SER A 489 4.90 -14.23 4.24
N HIS A 490 5.67 -13.14 4.28
CA HIS A 490 6.19 -12.55 5.52
C HIS A 490 5.05 -12.09 6.45
N MET A 491 4.05 -11.41 5.91
CA MET A 491 2.88 -10.96 6.69
C MET A 491 2.10 -12.15 7.24
N MET A 492 1.85 -13.18 6.44
CA MET A 492 1.15 -14.39 6.91
C MET A 492 1.94 -15.13 8.00
N MET A 493 3.26 -15.27 7.85
CA MET A 493 4.13 -15.88 8.86
C MET A 493 4.07 -15.10 10.18
N THR A 494 4.12 -13.77 10.08
CA THR A 494 4.05 -12.86 11.23
C THR A 494 2.69 -12.93 11.92
N ALA A 495 1.59 -12.91 11.16
CA ALA A 495 0.23 -12.97 11.68
C ALA A 495 -0.02 -14.25 12.51
N VAL A 496 0.38 -15.40 11.97
CA VAL A 496 0.25 -16.69 12.65
C VAL A 496 1.10 -16.73 13.92
N ALA A 497 2.33 -16.22 13.86
CA ALA A 497 3.22 -16.19 15.02
C ALA A 497 2.69 -15.27 16.14
N CYS A 498 2.20 -14.07 15.78
CA CYS A 498 1.57 -13.14 16.73
C CYS A 498 0.36 -13.79 17.42
N LYS A 499 -0.51 -14.47 16.65
CA LYS A 499 -1.65 -15.18 17.24
C LYS A 499 -1.23 -16.28 18.21
N ARG A 500 -0.17 -17.03 17.91
CA ARG A 500 0.38 -18.07 18.80
C ARG A 500 0.96 -17.49 20.09
N ALA A 501 1.53 -16.29 20.02
CA ALA A 501 1.96 -15.51 21.17
C ALA A 501 0.80 -14.82 21.91
N GLY A 502 -0.45 -14.95 21.43
CA GLY A 502 -1.63 -14.39 22.07
C GLY A 502 -1.93 -12.93 21.69
N LEU A 503 -1.27 -12.38 20.67
CA LEU A 503 -1.50 -11.03 20.17
C LEU A 503 -2.70 -10.99 19.21
N ARG A 504 -3.33 -9.82 19.09
CA ARG A 504 -4.23 -9.52 17.98
C ARG A 504 -3.44 -8.96 16.81
N PHE A 505 -3.75 -9.42 15.60
CA PHE A 505 -3.04 -9.00 14.41
C PHE A 505 -4.03 -8.57 13.33
N ALA A 506 -3.78 -7.40 12.76
CA ALA A 506 -4.35 -6.98 11.48
C ALA A 506 -3.20 -6.47 10.60
N GLY A 507 -3.43 -6.39 9.28
CA GLY A 507 -2.39 -5.87 8.42
C GLY A 507 -2.90 -5.38 7.08
N VAL A 508 -2.31 -4.27 6.64
CA VAL A 508 -2.49 -3.71 5.30
C VAL A 508 -1.23 -3.96 4.51
N HIS A 509 -1.11 -5.19 4.00
CA HIS A 509 0.06 -5.66 3.25
C HIS A 509 1.38 -5.57 4.04
N ASP A 510 2.06 -4.43 4.00
CA ASP A 510 3.34 -4.11 4.63
C ASP A 510 3.21 -3.19 5.86
N SER A 511 1.99 -3.05 6.38
CA SER A 511 1.65 -2.32 7.59
C SER A 511 1.02 -3.28 8.61
N TYR A 512 1.66 -3.51 9.76
CA TYR A 512 1.29 -4.55 10.73
C TYR A 512 0.74 -3.92 12.01
N TRP A 513 -0.43 -4.38 12.45
CA TRP A 513 -1.20 -3.73 13.51
C TRP A 513 -1.49 -4.68 14.65
N THR A 514 -1.35 -4.18 15.87
CA THR A 514 -1.70 -4.88 17.13
C THR A 514 -2.17 -3.87 18.18
N HIS A 515 -2.51 -4.33 19.39
CA HIS A 515 -2.75 -3.42 20.51
C HIS A 515 -1.47 -2.72 20.93
N ALA A 516 -1.57 -1.48 21.41
CA ALA A 516 -0.41 -0.70 21.82
C ALA A 516 0.53 -1.43 22.81
N CYS A 517 -0.02 -2.19 23.76
CA CYS A 517 0.74 -2.96 24.74
C CYS A 517 1.58 -4.10 24.14
N ASP A 518 1.21 -4.55 22.94
CA ASP A 518 1.77 -5.74 22.27
C ASP A 518 2.78 -5.38 21.17
N VAL A 519 3.01 -4.08 20.90
CA VAL A 519 3.81 -3.63 19.76
C VAL A 519 5.26 -4.09 19.85
N ASP A 520 5.86 -4.07 21.03
CA ASP A 520 7.24 -4.54 21.22
C ASP A 520 7.39 -6.01 20.84
N GLU A 521 6.48 -6.86 21.30
CA GLU A 521 6.49 -8.29 20.99
C GLU A 521 6.18 -8.56 19.52
N MET A 522 5.21 -7.85 18.92
CA MET A 522 4.97 -7.94 17.47
C MET A 522 6.21 -7.55 16.66
N ASN A 523 6.93 -6.51 17.08
CA ASN A 523 8.14 -6.03 16.44
C ASN A 523 9.29 -7.06 16.51
N THR A 524 9.43 -7.79 17.61
CA THR A 524 10.36 -8.93 17.70
C THR A 524 9.94 -10.04 16.74
N ILE A 525 8.68 -10.47 16.80
CA ILE A 525 8.16 -11.56 15.95
C ILE A 525 8.30 -11.24 14.47
N LEU A 526 7.97 -10.02 14.03
CA LEU A 526 8.03 -9.66 12.61
C LEU A 526 9.46 -9.69 12.08
N ARG A 527 10.45 -9.28 12.89
CA ARG A 527 11.88 -9.32 12.50
C ARG A 527 12.35 -10.76 12.41
N GLU A 528 12.04 -11.59 13.41
CA GLU A 528 12.37 -13.02 13.40
C GLU A 528 11.78 -13.74 12.17
N LYS A 529 10.52 -13.47 11.82
CA LYS A 529 9.89 -14.09 10.65
C LYS A 529 10.45 -13.57 9.33
N PHE A 530 10.91 -12.32 9.28
CA PHE A 530 11.63 -11.81 8.11
C PHE A 530 12.98 -12.53 7.94
N VAL A 531 13.76 -12.64 9.01
CA VAL A 531 15.06 -13.36 9.00
C VAL A 531 14.85 -14.82 8.60
N ALA A 532 13.92 -15.53 9.24
CA ALA A 532 13.63 -16.93 8.94
C ALA A 532 13.14 -17.15 7.49
N LEU A 533 12.47 -16.17 6.88
CA LEU A 533 12.10 -16.23 5.47
C LEU A 533 13.35 -16.19 4.56
N TYR A 534 14.32 -15.33 4.89
CA TYR A 534 15.50 -15.04 4.07
C TYR A 534 16.76 -15.87 4.40
N GLU A 535 16.71 -16.66 5.46
CA GLU A 535 17.64 -17.79 5.68
C GLU A 535 17.42 -18.91 4.66
N LYS A 536 16.23 -19.00 4.05
CA LYS A 536 15.96 -19.95 2.96
C LYS A 536 16.64 -19.48 1.66
N PRO A 537 17.14 -20.40 0.83
CA PRO A 537 17.75 -20.06 -0.45
C PRO A 537 16.66 -19.80 -1.52
N ILE A 538 15.93 -18.69 -1.40
CA ILE A 538 14.72 -18.39 -2.18
C ILE A 538 14.99 -18.35 -3.70
N LEU A 539 16.06 -17.66 -4.13
CA LEU A 539 16.37 -17.52 -5.56
C LEU A 539 16.89 -18.84 -6.16
N GLU A 540 17.66 -19.60 -5.38
CA GLU A 540 18.14 -20.93 -5.76
C GLU A 540 16.97 -21.89 -5.94
N ASN A 541 16.06 -21.96 -4.95
CA ASN A 541 14.86 -22.80 -5.03
C ASN A 541 13.98 -22.44 -6.24
N LEU A 542 13.90 -21.13 -6.56
CA LEU A 542 13.17 -20.67 -7.74
C LEU A 542 13.84 -21.14 -9.05
N LEU A 543 15.15 -20.98 -9.15
CA LEU A 543 15.93 -21.41 -10.32
C LEU A 543 15.84 -22.93 -10.51
N GLU A 544 16.03 -23.69 -9.45
CA GLU A 544 15.90 -25.16 -9.46
C GLU A 544 14.50 -25.57 -9.92
N SER A 545 13.45 -24.92 -9.39
CA SER A 545 12.06 -25.19 -9.80
C SER A 545 11.82 -24.91 -11.28
N PHE A 546 12.44 -23.86 -11.85
CA PHE A 546 12.38 -23.58 -13.28
C PHE A 546 13.12 -24.62 -14.11
N GLN A 547 14.32 -25.03 -13.69
CA GLN A 547 15.10 -26.07 -14.38
C GLN A 547 14.36 -27.42 -14.38
N GLN A 548 13.75 -27.80 -13.26
CA GLN A 548 12.93 -29.01 -13.17
C GLN A 548 11.66 -28.91 -14.04
N SER A 549 10.99 -27.76 -14.05
CA SER A 549 9.77 -27.55 -14.82
C SER A 549 10.00 -27.42 -16.33
N PHE A 550 11.20 -26.99 -16.73
CA PHE A 550 11.58 -26.69 -18.10
C PHE A 550 13.00 -27.21 -18.40
N PRO A 551 13.22 -28.55 -18.40
CA PRO A 551 14.55 -29.15 -18.48
C PRO A 551 15.27 -28.88 -19.81
N THR A 552 14.54 -28.46 -20.85
CA THR A 552 15.09 -28.11 -22.16
C THR A 552 15.51 -26.65 -22.27
N LEU A 553 15.21 -25.81 -21.27
CA LEU A 553 15.52 -24.38 -21.28
C LEU A 553 16.75 -24.08 -20.43
N THR A 554 17.61 -23.21 -20.94
CA THR A 554 18.78 -22.71 -20.21
C THR A 554 18.46 -21.36 -19.58
N PHE A 555 18.65 -21.27 -18.26
CA PHE A 555 18.41 -20.05 -17.49
C PHE A 555 19.72 -19.34 -17.16
N PRO A 556 19.71 -17.99 -17.05
CA PRO A 556 20.90 -17.23 -16.64
C PRO A 556 21.29 -17.60 -15.19
N PRO A 557 22.60 -17.53 -14.87
CA PRO A 557 23.07 -17.77 -13.50
C PRO A 557 22.48 -16.72 -12.54
N LEU A 558 22.45 -17.08 -11.26
CA LEU A 558 22.00 -16.17 -10.20
C LEU A 558 22.91 -14.92 -10.14
N PRO A 559 22.35 -13.73 -9.88
CA PRO A 559 23.15 -12.56 -9.57
C PRO A 559 24.02 -12.78 -8.33
N GLU A 560 25.18 -12.13 -8.29
CA GLU A 560 26.03 -12.11 -7.10
C GLU A 560 25.28 -11.48 -5.91
N ARG A 561 25.52 -12.04 -4.72
CA ARG A 561 24.99 -11.53 -3.46
C ARG A 561 26.06 -10.72 -2.75
N GLY A 562 25.63 -9.69 -2.02
CA GLY A 562 26.48 -8.96 -1.10
C GLY A 562 26.71 -9.69 0.22
N ASP A 563 27.12 -8.92 1.22
CA ASP A 563 27.65 -9.37 2.51
C ASP A 563 26.75 -9.02 3.71
N LEU A 564 25.49 -8.62 3.48
CA LEU A 564 24.54 -8.35 4.56
C LEU A 564 24.28 -9.62 5.40
N ASP A 565 24.52 -9.51 6.71
CA ASP A 565 24.02 -10.49 7.68
C ASP A 565 22.52 -10.24 7.92
N MET A 566 21.67 -11.26 7.72
CA MET A 566 20.24 -11.09 8.02
C MET A 566 20.00 -10.82 9.50
N LYS A 567 20.90 -11.26 10.39
CA LYS A 567 20.71 -11.08 11.83
C LYS A 567 20.72 -9.61 12.24
N ASP A 568 21.35 -8.73 11.45
CA ASP A 568 21.30 -7.27 11.65
C ASP A 568 19.87 -6.72 11.68
N VAL A 569 18.91 -7.42 11.04
CA VAL A 569 17.49 -7.03 11.04
C VAL A 569 16.84 -7.16 12.42
N LEU A 570 17.30 -8.12 13.25
CA LEU A 570 16.72 -8.38 14.58
C LEU A 570 16.84 -7.18 15.50
N ASP A 571 17.94 -6.44 15.37
CA ASP A 571 18.24 -5.27 16.19
C ASP A 571 17.81 -3.95 15.54
N SER A 572 17.15 -3.97 14.38
CA SER A 572 16.77 -2.76 13.65
C SER A 572 15.43 -2.17 14.15
N PRO A 573 15.45 -1.07 14.94
CA PRO A 573 14.23 -0.49 15.49
C PRO A 573 13.32 0.11 14.41
N TYR A 574 13.90 0.57 13.29
CA TYR A 574 13.18 1.27 12.24
C TYR A 574 12.86 0.41 11.00
N PHE A 575 13.11 -0.90 11.05
CA PHE A 575 12.72 -1.81 9.97
C PHE A 575 11.23 -1.69 9.64
N PHE A 576 10.39 -1.79 10.68
CA PHE A 576 8.99 -1.43 10.70
C PHE A 576 8.81 -0.41 11.85
N ASN A 577 8.21 0.76 11.59
CA ASN A 577 8.13 1.83 12.61
C ASN A 577 7.01 2.83 12.40
#